data_AF-A0A518B3L6-F1
#
_entry.id   AF-A0A518B3L6-F1
#
_cell.length_a   1.000
_cell.length_b   1.000
_cell.length_c   1.000
_cell.angle_alpha   90.00
_cell.angle_beta   90.00
_cell.angle_gamma   90.00
#
_symmetry.space_group_name_H-M   'P 1'
#
loop_
_entity.id
_entity.type
_entity.pdbx_description
1 polymer ?
#
loop_
_entity_poly.entity_id
_entity_poly.type
_entity_poly.pdbx_seq_one_letter_code
_entity_poly.pdbx_strand_id
1 'polypeptide(L)' 'MKLIAELGGYNNRPSEPPPGPETIWRGLRRMLDFAIAWQAFEKAQPKDVYK' A
#
# COMPACT_ATOMS: atom_id res chain seq x y z
N MET A 1 -0.88 13.99 -0.29
CA MET A 1 -0.73 12.59 0.15
C MET A 1 -1.59 11.64 -0.70
N LYS A 2 -1.35 11.60 -2.03
CA LYS A 2 -2.26 10.96 -3.00
C LYS A 2 -2.17 9.42 -2.98
N LEU A 3 -0.97 8.87 -3.08
CA LEU A 3 -0.73 7.42 -3.09
C LEU A 3 -1.31 6.70 -1.87
N ILE A 4 -1.08 7.25 -0.66
CA ILE A 4 -1.63 6.67 0.58
C ILE A 4 -3.15 6.76 0.61
N ALA A 5 -3.74 7.87 0.16
CA ALA A 5 -5.20 7.98 0.09
C ALA A 5 -5.79 6.94 -0.89
N GLU A 6 -5.17 6.73 -2.05
CA GLU A 6 -5.60 5.76 -3.05
C GLU A 6 -5.51 4.32 -2.52
N LEU A 7 -4.43 3.98 -1.78
CA LEU A 7 -4.35 2.71 -1.04
C LEU A 7 -5.45 2.55 0.01
N GLY A 8 -5.95 3.66 0.53
CA GLY A 8 -7.09 3.74 1.44
C GLY A 8 -8.46 3.63 0.78
N GLY A 9 -8.52 3.61 -0.57
CA GLY A 9 -9.75 3.55 -1.35
C GLY A 9 -10.24 4.89 -1.91
N TYR A 10 -9.45 5.98 -1.78
CA TYR A 10 -9.75 7.25 -2.43
C TYR A 10 -9.58 7.12 -3.94
N ASN A 11 -10.61 7.46 -4.72
CA ASN A 11 -10.57 7.30 -6.17
C ASN A 11 -10.19 8.59 -6.90
N ASN A 12 -10.03 9.69 -6.18
CA ASN A 12 -9.71 11.00 -6.73
C ASN A 12 -10.69 11.44 -7.83
N ARG A 13 -11.99 11.21 -7.62
CA ARG A 13 -13.02 11.62 -8.58
C ARG A 13 -13.27 13.14 -8.48
N PRO A 14 -13.65 13.83 -9.56
CA PRO A 14 -13.83 15.28 -9.55
C PRO A 14 -14.84 15.81 -8.51
N SER A 15 -15.86 15.00 -8.17
CA SER A 15 -16.90 15.33 -7.18
C SER A 15 -16.67 14.70 -5.81
N GLU A 16 -15.56 13.98 -5.61
CA GLU A 16 -15.26 13.31 -4.34
C GLU A 16 -14.65 14.32 -3.35
N PRO A 17 -15.12 14.37 -2.10
CA PRO A 17 -14.50 15.21 -1.10
C PRO A 17 -13.06 14.74 -0.83
N PRO A 18 -12.19 15.61 -0.31
CA PRO A 18 -10.84 15.23 0.08
C PRO A 18 -10.84 14.00 1.02
N PRO A 19 -9.83 13.12 0.91
CA PRO A 19 -9.77 11.90 1.71
C PRO A 19 -9.71 12.23 3.20
N GLY A 20 -10.61 11.61 3.97
CA GLY A 20 -10.66 11.78 5.42
C GLY A 20 -9.54 11.02 6.15
N PRO A 21 -9.39 11.26 7.46
CA PRO A 21 -8.39 10.58 8.29
C PRO A 21 -8.49 9.05 8.25
N GLU A 22 -9.71 8.51 8.16
CA GLU A 22 -9.93 7.06 8.06
C GLU A 22 -9.34 6.49 6.77
N THR A 23 -9.58 7.13 5.62
CA THR A 23 -9.03 6.72 4.33
C THR A 23 -7.50 6.72 4.37
N ILE A 24 -6.91 7.75 4.96
CA ILE A 24 -5.45 7.82 5.16
C ILE A 24 -4.95 6.67 6.04
N TRP A 25 -5.61 6.39 7.15
CA TRP A 25 -5.22 5.33 8.07
C TRP A 25 -5.27 3.94 7.41
N ARG A 26 -6.34 3.67 6.65
CA ARG A 26 -6.47 2.43 5.85
C ARG A 26 -5.32 2.29 4.86
N GLY A 27 -4.95 3.37 4.19
CA GLY A 27 -3.83 3.40 3.25
C GLY A 27 -2.48 3.12 3.90
N LEU A 28 -2.21 3.72 5.07
CA LEU A 28 -0.98 3.47 5.84
C LEU A 28 -0.89 2.02 6.28
N ARG A 29 -1.97 1.44 6.80
CA ARG A 29 -2.00 0.04 7.22
C ARG A 29 -1.76 -0.91 6.05
N ARG A 30 -2.38 -0.64 4.90
CA ARG A 30 -2.16 -1.42 3.66
C ARG A 30 -0.70 -1.34 3.18
N MET A 31 -0.10 -0.15 3.26
CA MET A 31 1.31 0.03 2.91
C MET A 31 2.24 -0.78 3.82
N LEU A 32 1.96 -0.82 5.13
CA LEU A 32 2.69 -1.64 6.08
C LEU A 32 2.58 -3.13 5.73
N ASP A 33 1.37 -3.61 5.42
CA ASP A 33 1.15 -5.01 5.01
C ASP A 33 1.98 -5.36 3.77
N PHE A 34 2.04 -4.47 2.77
CA PHE A 34 2.86 -4.67 1.57
C PHE A 34 4.37 -4.66 1.87
N ALA A 35 4.84 -3.80 2.78
CA ALA A 35 6.24 -3.80 3.20
C ALA A 35 6.63 -5.11 3.90
N ILE A 36 5.75 -5.63 4.77
CA ILE A 36 5.94 -6.92 5.43
C ILE A 36 5.96 -8.05 4.41
N ALA A 37 5.00 -8.06 3.47
CA ALA A 37 4.93 -9.07 2.41
C ALA A 37 6.18 -9.05 1.54
N TRP A 38 6.69 -7.86 1.16
CA TRP A 38 7.91 -7.71 0.39
C TRP A 38 9.11 -8.38 1.08
N GLN A 39 9.31 -8.08 2.37
CA GLN A 39 10.39 -8.67 3.16
C GLN A 39 10.23 -10.19 3.34
N ALA A 40 8.99 -10.67 3.47
CA ALA A 40 8.71 -12.10 3.57
C ALA A 40 9.04 -12.83 2.26
N PHE A 41 8.66 -12.26 1.11
CA PHE A 41 8.94 -12.85 -0.20
C PHE A 41 10.43 -12.81 -0.54
N GLU A 42 11.14 -11.74 -0.20
CA GLU A 42 12.60 -11.66 -0.35
C GLU A 42 13.29 -12.80 0.41
N LYS A 43 12.93 -13.03 1.67
CA LYS A 43 13.48 -14.12 2.48
C LYS A 43 13.09 -15.51 1.96
N ALA A 44 11.94 -15.62 1.30
CA ALA A 44 11.45 -16.87 0.74
C ALA A 44 12.01 -17.19 -0.65
N GLN A 45 12.66 -16.23 -1.33
CA GLN A 45 13.30 -16.50 -2.61
C GLN A 45 14.45 -17.51 -2.41
N PRO A 46 14.50 -18.60 -3.19
CA PRO A 46 15.66 -19.47 -3.21
C PRO A 46 16.86 -18.68 -3.75
N LYS A 47 18.01 -18.76 -3.05
CA LYS A 47 19.23 -17.99 -3.39
C LYS A 47 19.84 -18.35 -4.76
N ASP A 48 19.31 -19.37 -5.43
CA ASP A 48 19.88 -19.96 -6.65
C ASP A 48 19.05 -19.73 -7.93
N VAL A 49 17.98 -18.92 -7.89
CA VAL A 49 17.06 -18.77 -9.04
C VAL A 49 17.62 -17.89 -10.18
N TYR A 50 18.64 -17.08 -9.92
CA TYR A 50 19.32 -16.27 -10.94
C TYR A 50 20.82 -16.60 -10.97
N LYS A 51 21.16 -17.70 -11.64
CA LYS A 51 22.51 -17.98 -12.16
C LYS A 51 22.44 -18.18 -13.66
#